data_AF-A0AAE8QQ65-F1
#
_entry.id   AF-A0AAE8QQ65-F1
#
_cell.length_a   1.000
_cell.length_b   1.000
_cell.length_c   1.000
_cell.angle_alpha   90.00
_cell.angle_beta   90.00
_cell.angle_gamma   90.00
#
_symmetry.space_group_name_H-M   'P 1'
#
loop_
_entity.id
_entity.type
_entity.pdbx_description
1 polymer ?
#
loop_
_entity_poly.entity_id
_entity_poly.type
_entity_poly.pdbx_seq_one_letter_code
_entity_poly.pdbx_strand_id
1 'polypeptide(L)'
;MESLRKERVRNLTFHILKYIIENSSFNVNKEITNEDLKTKFYFKQSDVLNYSSEFIDNNRFKENVKNTLSEYIALHQRYKEEIDESQVEDFKLIYKKLVDYYANINKTEDLQLLLSQGAVLAEKIHWISLPIFKEVYMSNAGMLPEDNLEEYYHHFHTIEDLYREITNDVKKVHWKSVQGDINLNKKMKMKIYTNRWGHHDVYTVKRTTEGWVFSFNSYQDIKCKVNGESLHSITNEEDTGFYAILRHDSVQYPKDGVRHALETLWEEADSTEMSTEVLEKKLHEIAVWISEVEKATHKYQPSWCGYY
;
A
#
# COMPACT_ATOMS: atom_id res chain seq x y z
N MET A 1 -4.67 -18.19 4.14
CA MET A 1 -3.24 -17.82 4.16
C MET A 1 -2.88 -17.45 2.75
N GLU A 2 -2.87 -16.15 2.46
CA GLU A 2 -2.23 -15.63 1.25
C GLU A 2 -0.76 -16.08 1.30
N SER A 3 -0.22 -16.66 0.23
CA SER A 3 1.19 -17.07 0.23
C SER A 3 2.04 -15.82 0.52
N LEU A 4 2.97 -15.92 1.46
CA LEU A 4 3.86 -14.81 1.80
C LEU A 4 4.51 -14.26 0.53
N ARG A 5 4.31 -12.97 0.26
CA ARG A 5 4.88 -12.31 -0.93
C ARG A 5 6.35 -12.04 -0.67
N LYS A 6 7.24 -12.73 -1.38
CA LYS A 6 8.70 -12.59 -1.27
C LYS A 6 9.14 -11.13 -1.50
N GLU A 7 8.44 -10.43 -2.38
CA GLU A 7 8.62 -9.02 -2.71
C GLU A 7 8.41 -8.12 -1.49
N ARG A 8 7.38 -8.42 -0.68
CA ARG A 8 7.09 -7.66 0.54
C ARG A 8 8.14 -7.91 1.60
N VAL A 9 8.54 -9.16 1.81
CA VAL A 9 9.62 -9.51 2.74
C VAL A 9 10.91 -8.78 2.36
N ARG A 10 11.28 -8.77 1.07
CA ARG A 10 12.46 -8.03 0.57
C ARG A 10 12.38 -6.54 0.90
N ASN A 11 11.24 -5.89 0.63
CA ASN A 11 11.07 -4.48 0.97
C ASN A 11 11.20 -4.21 2.47
N LEU A 12 10.59 -5.06 3.31
CA LEU A 12 10.69 -4.97 4.77
C LEU A 12 12.12 -5.19 5.29
N THR A 13 12.92 -6.05 4.64
CA THR A 13 14.37 -6.16 4.89
C THR A 13 15.08 -4.83 4.60
N PHE A 14 14.74 -4.16 3.50
CA PHE A 14 15.32 -2.87 3.12
C PHE A 14 14.94 -1.74 4.09
N HIS A 15 13.73 -1.77 4.65
CA HIS A 15 13.33 -0.88 5.75
C HIS A 15 14.25 -1.03 6.98
N ILE A 16 14.52 -2.26 7.40
CA ILE A 16 15.43 -2.55 8.51
C ILE A 16 16.85 -2.06 8.18
N LEU A 17 17.33 -2.38 6.97
CA LEU A 17 18.67 -2.02 6.51
C LEU A 17 18.88 -0.50 6.50
N LYS A 18 17.93 0.27 5.94
CA LYS A 18 17.99 1.73 5.94
C LYS A 18 18.05 2.29 7.36
N TYR A 19 17.24 1.79 8.28
CA TYR A 19 17.29 2.21 9.67
C TYR A 19 18.66 1.95 10.30
N ILE A 20 19.24 0.76 10.10
CA ILE A 20 20.57 0.41 10.65
C ILE A 20 21.65 1.35 10.12
N ILE A 21 21.62 1.65 8.82
CA ILE A 21 22.59 2.56 8.19
C ILE A 21 22.46 3.99 8.75
N GLU A 22 21.23 4.48 8.95
CA GLU A 22 21.00 5.79 9.58
C GLU A 22 21.33 5.81 11.08
N ASN A 23 21.36 4.64 11.73
CA ASN A 23 21.57 4.49 13.18
C ASN A 23 22.72 3.52 13.47
N SER A 24 23.95 3.91 13.15
CA SER A 24 25.16 3.06 13.24
C SER A 24 25.41 2.43 14.62
N SER A 25 24.85 2.98 15.70
CA SER A 25 24.93 2.41 17.05
C SER A 25 23.91 1.29 17.32
N PHE A 26 23.01 1.01 16.37
CA PHE A 26 22.01 -0.05 16.50
C PHE A 26 22.69 -1.42 16.51
N ASN A 27 22.29 -2.28 17.46
CA ASN A 27 22.84 -3.62 17.61
C ASN A 27 21.77 -4.65 17.23
N VAL A 28 21.98 -5.35 16.11
CA VAL A 28 21.10 -6.39 15.56
C VAL A 28 20.90 -7.61 16.47
N ASN A 29 21.73 -7.76 17.51
CA ASN A 29 21.62 -8.83 18.51
C ASN A 29 20.78 -8.45 19.73
N LYS A 30 20.33 -7.19 19.84
CA LYS A 30 19.44 -6.76 20.91
C LYS A 30 18.04 -7.39 20.73
N GLU A 31 17.29 -7.34 21.81
CA GLU A 31 15.87 -7.68 21.77
C GLU A 31 15.11 -6.72 20.84
N ILE A 32 14.19 -7.26 20.05
CA ILE A 32 13.35 -6.56 19.08
C ILE A 32 11.92 -7.01 19.29
N THR A 33 11.05 -6.03 19.46
CA THR A 33 9.62 -6.21 19.66
C THR A 33 8.85 -5.86 18.38
N ASN A 34 7.57 -6.26 18.34
CA ASN A 34 6.66 -5.81 17.30
C ASN A 34 6.46 -4.29 17.28
N GLU A 35 6.68 -3.61 18.40
CA GLU A 35 6.63 -2.14 18.45
C GLU A 35 7.87 -1.52 17.80
N ASP A 36 9.04 -2.16 17.91
CA ASP A 36 10.25 -1.75 17.20
C ASP A 36 10.06 -1.87 15.69
N LEU A 37 9.38 -2.93 15.22
CA LEU A 37 9.05 -3.08 13.79
C LEU A 37 8.29 -1.87 13.24
N LYS A 38 7.32 -1.35 14.00
CA LYS A 38 6.53 -0.17 13.60
C LYS A 38 7.32 1.12 13.74
N THR A 39 7.93 1.35 14.89
CA THR A 39 8.46 2.67 15.28
C THR A 39 9.87 2.93 14.75
N LYS A 40 10.70 1.89 14.61
CA LYS A 40 12.07 2.00 14.09
C LYS A 40 12.14 1.63 12.62
N PHE A 41 11.50 0.52 12.24
CA PHE A 41 11.60 0.02 10.86
C PHE A 41 10.43 0.45 9.99
N TYR A 42 9.45 1.18 10.52
CA TYR A 42 8.31 1.73 9.75
C TYR A 42 7.49 0.66 9.03
N PHE A 43 7.34 -0.52 9.65
CA PHE A 43 6.42 -1.54 9.18
C PHE A 43 4.99 -1.08 9.43
N LYS A 44 4.09 -1.26 8.45
CA LYS A 44 2.67 -1.03 8.68
C LYS A 44 2.13 -2.01 9.72
N GLN A 45 0.99 -1.70 10.31
CA GLN A 45 0.32 -2.62 11.22
C GLN A 45 -0.02 -3.96 10.54
N SER A 46 -0.43 -3.94 9.27
CA SER A 46 -0.62 -5.15 8.47
C SER A 46 0.68 -5.93 8.25
N ASP A 47 1.82 -5.26 8.10
CA ASP A 47 3.12 -5.91 7.94
C ASP A 47 3.52 -6.66 9.21
N VAL A 48 3.34 -6.04 10.37
CA VAL A 48 3.64 -6.68 11.65
C VAL A 48 2.75 -7.90 11.88
N LEU A 49 1.46 -7.81 11.54
CA LEU A 49 0.53 -8.93 11.68
C LEU A 49 0.89 -10.11 10.77
N ASN A 50 1.32 -9.84 9.54
CA ASN A 50 1.48 -10.87 8.51
C ASN A 50 2.93 -11.37 8.34
N TYR A 51 3.93 -10.56 8.69
CA TYR A 51 5.34 -10.84 8.36
C TYR A 51 6.28 -10.78 9.57
N SER A 52 5.84 -10.39 10.78
CA SER A 52 6.75 -10.32 11.95
C SER A 52 7.47 -11.64 12.22
N SER A 53 6.77 -12.77 12.04
CA SER A 53 7.34 -14.11 12.19
C SER A 53 8.42 -14.44 11.18
N GLU A 54 8.54 -13.72 10.06
CA GLU A 54 9.65 -13.89 9.11
C GLU A 54 10.94 -13.25 9.61
N PHE A 55 10.81 -12.18 10.40
CA PHE A 55 11.95 -11.40 10.88
C PHE A 55 12.40 -11.80 12.28
N ILE A 56 11.46 -12.09 13.18
CA ILE A 56 11.72 -12.22 14.61
C ILE A 56 11.38 -13.63 15.09
N ASP A 57 12.26 -14.19 15.92
CA ASP A 57 12.01 -15.37 16.75
C ASP A 57 12.52 -15.10 18.18
N ASN A 58 11.72 -15.42 19.20
CA ASN A 58 12.03 -15.16 20.61
C ASN A 58 12.51 -13.72 20.88
N ASN A 59 11.81 -12.73 20.34
CA ASN A 59 12.14 -11.30 20.39
C ASN A 59 13.56 -10.97 19.88
N ARG A 60 14.11 -11.72 18.93
CA ARG A 60 15.39 -11.40 18.28
C ARG A 60 15.24 -11.59 16.78
N PHE A 61 16.05 -10.86 15.99
CA PHE A 61 16.13 -11.20 14.57
C PHE A 61 16.55 -12.66 14.39
N LYS A 62 15.90 -13.35 13.46
CA LYS A 62 16.33 -14.70 13.06
C LYS A 62 17.74 -14.67 12.47
N GLU A 63 18.45 -15.78 12.55
CA GLU A 63 19.84 -15.86 12.11
C GLU A 63 19.99 -15.63 10.60
N ASN A 64 19.07 -16.16 9.79
CA ASN A 64 19.06 -15.91 8.34
C ASN A 64 18.90 -14.42 8.02
N VAL A 65 18.02 -13.71 8.76
CA VAL A 65 17.80 -12.26 8.60
C VAL A 65 19.06 -11.49 8.96
N LYS A 66 19.74 -11.84 10.07
CA LYS A 66 21.01 -11.21 10.46
C LYS A 66 22.10 -11.41 9.41
N ASN A 67 22.20 -12.62 8.85
CA ASN A 67 23.18 -12.93 7.82
C ASN A 67 22.93 -12.08 6.57
N THR A 68 21.69 -12.03 6.09
CA THR A 68 21.30 -11.18 4.95
C THR A 68 21.57 -9.69 5.23
N LEU A 69 21.22 -9.18 6.41
CA LEU A 69 21.50 -7.79 6.78
C LEU A 69 23.01 -7.51 6.79
N SER A 70 23.82 -8.42 7.32
CA SER A 70 25.28 -8.26 7.39
C SER A 70 25.90 -8.23 5.99
N GLU A 71 25.45 -9.10 5.09
CA GLU A 71 25.84 -9.13 3.69
C GLU A 71 25.48 -7.81 2.99
N TYR A 72 24.24 -7.35 3.13
CA TYR A 72 23.78 -6.13 2.46
C TYR A 72 24.43 -4.87 3.02
N ILE A 73 24.76 -4.83 4.32
CA ILE A 73 25.55 -3.74 4.92
C ILE A 73 26.94 -3.69 4.31
N ALA A 74 27.60 -4.85 4.13
CA ALA A 74 28.92 -4.91 3.51
C ALA A 74 28.88 -4.44 2.04
N LEU A 75 27.86 -4.85 1.29
CA LEU A 75 27.65 -4.38 -0.10
C LEU A 75 27.39 -2.86 -0.16
N HIS A 76 26.54 -2.34 0.73
CA HIS A 76 26.31 -0.89 0.83
C HIS A 76 27.61 -0.13 1.10
N GLN A 77 28.41 -0.56 2.08
CA GLN A 77 29.68 0.09 2.43
C GLN A 77 30.67 0.05 1.28
N ARG A 78 30.84 -1.12 0.64
CA ARG A 78 31.70 -1.29 -0.52
C ARG A 78 31.34 -0.33 -1.64
N TYR A 79 30.07 -0.32 -2.08
CA TYR A 79 29.67 0.50 -3.22
C TYR A 79 29.61 1.99 -2.91
N LYS A 80 29.40 2.37 -1.65
CA LYS A 80 29.52 3.76 -1.21
C LYS A 80 30.94 4.32 -1.34
N GLU A 81 31.96 3.46 -1.29
CA GLU A 81 33.36 3.84 -1.52
C GLU A 81 33.75 3.77 -3.01
N GLU A 82 33.09 2.90 -3.79
CA GLU A 82 33.39 2.71 -5.22
C GLU A 82 32.71 3.72 -6.15
N ILE A 83 31.55 4.27 -5.79
CA ILE A 83 30.78 5.21 -6.63
C ILE A 83 30.87 6.65 -6.14
N ASP A 84 31.04 7.56 -7.10
CA ASP A 84 30.90 9.00 -6.90
C ASP A 84 29.62 9.58 -7.52
N GLU A 85 29.39 10.88 -7.28
CA GLU A 85 28.23 11.61 -7.79
C GLU A 85 28.18 11.65 -9.34
N SER A 86 29.34 11.60 -10.01
CA SER A 86 29.40 11.65 -11.47
C SER A 86 28.81 10.38 -12.10
N GLN A 87 29.05 9.21 -11.50
CA GLN A 87 28.46 7.95 -11.97
C GLN A 87 26.95 7.88 -11.76
N VAL A 88 26.43 8.55 -10.72
CA VAL A 88 24.98 8.70 -10.52
C VAL A 88 24.37 9.59 -11.61
N GLU A 89 25.06 10.67 -12.00
CA GLU A 89 24.63 11.52 -13.12
C GLU A 89 24.73 10.80 -14.48
N ASP A 90 25.75 9.98 -14.70
CA ASP A 90 25.88 9.14 -15.90
C ASP A 90 24.69 8.17 -16.02
N PHE A 91 24.30 7.54 -14.92
CA PHE A 91 23.10 6.69 -14.90
C PHE A 91 21.83 7.46 -15.27
N LYS A 92 21.65 8.67 -14.72
CA LYS A 92 20.51 9.54 -15.08
C LYS A 92 20.54 9.95 -16.56
N LEU A 93 21.72 10.17 -17.13
CA LEU A 93 21.88 10.47 -18.54
C LEU A 93 21.53 9.26 -19.42
N ILE A 94 21.96 8.05 -19.04
CA ILE A 94 21.59 6.80 -19.73
C ILE A 94 20.08 6.61 -19.72
N TYR A 95 19.40 6.84 -18.60
CA TYR A 95 17.94 6.77 -18.55
C TYR A 95 17.28 7.77 -19.53
N LYS A 96 17.74 9.03 -19.58
CA LYS A 96 17.22 10.03 -20.54
C LYS A 96 17.41 9.57 -21.99
N LYS A 97 18.57 9.03 -22.32
CA LYS A 97 18.86 8.44 -23.64
C LYS A 97 17.94 7.27 -23.98
N LEU A 98 17.66 6.40 -23.01
CA LEU A 98 16.69 5.31 -23.20
C LEU A 98 15.28 5.87 -23.46
N VAL A 99 14.83 6.87 -22.72
CA VAL A 99 13.54 7.54 -22.95
C VAL A 99 13.49 8.12 -24.37
N ASP A 100 14.54 8.83 -24.79
CA ASP A 100 14.64 9.41 -26.13
C ASP A 100 14.66 8.33 -27.22
N TYR A 101 15.32 7.19 -26.99
CA TYR A 101 15.34 6.05 -27.90
C TYR A 101 13.96 5.43 -28.09
N TYR A 102 13.17 5.30 -27.02
CA TYR A 102 11.80 4.76 -27.11
C TYR A 102 10.80 5.79 -27.67
N ALA A 103 11.07 7.09 -27.54
CA ALA A 103 10.23 8.16 -28.09
C ALA A 103 10.47 8.44 -29.58
N ASN A 104 11.69 8.20 -30.09
CA ASN A 104 12.08 8.56 -31.45
C ASN A 104 12.17 7.38 -32.42
N ILE A 105 11.81 7.62 -33.69
CA ILE A 105 11.88 6.60 -34.76
C ILE A 105 13.31 6.46 -35.33
N ASN A 106 14.11 7.54 -35.32
CA ASN A 106 15.48 7.55 -35.82
C ASN A 106 16.46 7.16 -34.71
N LYS A 107 16.67 5.85 -34.57
CA LYS A 107 17.53 5.24 -33.56
C LYS A 107 19.00 5.32 -33.97
N THR A 108 19.75 6.21 -33.35
CA THR A 108 21.21 6.33 -33.57
C THR A 108 22.02 5.62 -32.50
N GLU A 109 21.44 5.37 -31.33
CA GLU A 109 22.10 4.72 -30.20
C GLU A 109 21.79 3.22 -30.15
N ASP A 110 22.78 2.42 -29.74
CA ASP A 110 22.62 0.98 -29.54
C ASP A 110 21.90 0.73 -28.21
N LEU A 111 20.66 0.27 -28.29
CA LEU A 111 19.83 -0.05 -27.12
C LEU A 111 20.49 -1.07 -26.20
N GLN A 112 21.12 -2.11 -26.76
CA GLN A 112 21.74 -3.15 -25.94
C GLN A 112 22.93 -2.59 -25.17
N LEU A 113 23.72 -1.73 -25.81
CA LEU A 113 24.80 -1.03 -25.15
C LEU A 113 24.29 -0.12 -24.01
N LEU A 114 23.23 0.65 -24.25
CA LEU A 114 22.64 1.52 -23.23
C LEU A 114 22.08 0.73 -22.04
N LEU A 115 21.36 -0.38 -22.30
CA LEU A 115 20.82 -1.25 -21.26
C LEU A 115 21.94 -1.89 -20.44
N SER A 116 23.00 -2.40 -21.09
CA SER A 116 24.15 -2.98 -20.39
C SER A 116 24.91 -1.94 -19.55
N GLN A 117 25.15 -0.74 -20.09
CA GLN A 117 25.79 0.35 -19.33
C GLN A 117 24.92 0.79 -18.15
N GLY A 118 23.61 0.91 -18.39
CA GLY A 118 22.63 1.24 -17.36
C GLY A 118 22.58 0.19 -16.25
N ALA A 119 22.56 -1.09 -16.60
CA ALA A 119 22.52 -2.19 -15.63
C ALA A 119 23.76 -2.23 -14.72
N VAL A 120 24.95 -2.03 -15.28
CA VAL A 120 26.20 -1.98 -14.48
C VAL A 120 26.18 -0.85 -13.45
N LEU A 121 25.70 0.33 -13.83
CA LEU A 121 25.58 1.44 -12.87
C LEU A 121 24.42 1.20 -11.89
N ALA A 122 23.31 0.64 -12.36
CA ALA A 122 22.13 0.34 -11.56
C ALA A 122 22.44 -0.64 -10.42
N GLU A 123 23.23 -1.69 -10.66
CA GLU A 123 23.65 -2.64 -9.62
C GLU A 123 24.31 -1.93 -8.44
N LYS A 124 25.24 -1.02 -8.74
CA LYS A 124 25.98 -0.30 -7.70
C LYS A 124 25.09 0.73 -6.99
N ILE A 125 24.31 1.48 -7.76
CA ILE A 125 23.36 2.48 -7.26
C ILE A 125 22.28 1.82 -6.40
N HIS A 126 21.87 0.60 -6.73
CA HIS A 126 20.93 -0.20 -5.94
C HIS A 126 21.40 -0.35 -4.50
N TRP A 127 22.65 -0.76 -4.29
CA TRP A 127 23.19 -0.97 -2.94
C TRP A 127 23.42 0.33 -2.17
N ILE A 128 23.63 1.45 -2.86
CA ILE A 128 23.79 2.76 -2.23
C ILE A 128 22.42 3.35 -1.85
N SER A 129 21.46 3.31 -2.78
CA SER A 129 20.14 3.92 -2.62
C SER A 129 19.17 3.05 -1.82
N LEU A 130 19.40 1.74 -1.79
CA LEU A 130 18.54 0.74 -1.16
C LEU A 130 17.07 0.94 -1.57
N PRO A 131 16.73 0.75 -2.86
CA PRO A 131 15.43 1.13 -3.38
C PRO A 131 14.32 0.27 -2.77
N ILE A 132 13.13 0.84 -2.55
CA ILE A 132 11.94 0.10 -2.08
C ILE A 132 10.91 0.14 -3.21
N PHE A 133 10.90 -0.91 -4.03
CA PHE A 133 10.05 -0.97 -5.21
C PHE A 133 8.61 -1.38 -4.88
N LYS A 134 7.65 -1.01 -5.74
CA LYS A 134 6.31 -1.60 -5.65
C LYS A 134 6.40 -3.10 -5.94
N GLU A 135 5.70 -3.90 -5.15
CA GLU A 135 5.73 -5.37 -5.25
C GLU A 135 5.37 -5.87 -6.65
N VAL A 136 4.41 -5.23 -7.30
CA VAL A 136 3.98 -5.55 -8.68
C VAL A 136 5.12 -5.42 -9.69
N TYR A 137 6.09 -4.52 -9.50
CA TYR A 137 7.20 -4.35 -10.43
C TYR A 137 8.13 -5.57 -10.41
N MET A 138 8.46 -6.05 -9.21
CA MET A 138 9.27 -7.27 -9.03
C MET A 138 8.49 -8.52 -9.48
N SER A 139 7.19 -8.61 -9.17
CA SER A 139 6.37 -9.73 -9.63
C SER A 139 6.25 -9.78 -11.15
N ASN A 140 6.12 -8.64 -11.83
CA ASN A 140 6.11 -8.57 -13.30
C ASN A 140 7.46 -8.94 -13.93
N ALA A 141 8.56 -8.60 -13.26
CA ALA A 141 9.90 -9.04 -13.66
C ALA A 141 10.13 -10.54 -13.42
N GLY A 142 9.32 -11.19 -12.57
CA GLY A 142 9.42 -12.61 -12.23
C GLY A 142 10.51 -12.94 -11.21
N MET A 143 11.28 -11.96 -10.75
CA MET A 143 12.43 -12.15 -9.85
C MET A 143 12.62 -10.97 -8.89
N LEU A 144 13.32 -11.21 -7.78
CA LEU A 144 13.78 -10.12 -6.92
C LEU A 144 15.05 -9.51 -7.54
N PRO A 145 15.31 -8.20 -7.36
CA PRO A 145 16.53 -7.57 -7.88
C PRO A 145 17.78 -8.30 -7.39
N GLU A 146 17.81 -8.69 -6.11
CA GLU A 146 18.98 -9.28 -5.46
C GLU A 146 19.22 -10.74 -5.87
N ASP A 147 18.28 -11.38 -6.60
CA ASP A 147 18.48 -12.72 -7.15
C ASP A 147 19.49 -12.68 -8.33
N ASN A 148 19.43 -11.63 -9.16
CA ASN A 148 20.36 -11.34 -10.25
C ASN A 148 20.23 -9.88 -10.69
N LEU A 149 21.07 -8.99 -10.16
CA LEU A 149 20.96 -7.55 -10.42
C LEU A 149 21.26 -7.19 -11.87
N GLU A 150 22.19 -7.89 -12.52
CA GLU A 150 22.54 -7.67 -13.92
C GLU A 150 21.33 -7.93 -14.81
N GLU A 151 20.71 -9.11 -14.66
CA GLU A 151 19.51 -9.49 -15.43
C GLU A 151 18.31 -8.61 -15.08
N TYR A 152 18.08 -8.32 -13.80
CA TYR A 152 16.97 -7.48 -13.36
C TYR A 152 17.04 -6.09 -13.99
N TYR A 153 18.21 -5.45 -14.01
CA TYR A 153 18.40 -4.11 -14.57
C TYR A 153 18.66 -4.08 -16.08
N HIS A 154 18.73 -5.23 -16.76
CA HIS A 154 18.82 -5.29 -18.22
C HIS A 154 17.47 -5.04 -18.92
N HIS A 155 16.64 -4.17 -18.34
CA HIS A 155 15.34 -3.81 -18.88
C HIS A 155 15.04 -2.33 -18.64
N PHE A 156 14.37 -1.68 -19.61
CA PHE A 156 14.03 -0.25 -19.53
C PHE A 156 13.24 0.10 -18.26
N HIS A 157 12.17 -0.64 -17.96
CA HIS A 157 11.30 -0.35 -16.82
C HIS A 157 11.99 -0.51 -15.46
N THR A 158 12.95 -1.43 -15.30
CA THR A 158 13.65 -1.60 -14.02
C THR A 158 14.70 -0.50 -13.81
N ILE A 159 15.33 -0.02 -14.90
CA ILE A 159 16.15 1.20 -14.88
C ILE A 159 15.28 2.42 -14.54
N GLU A 160 14.09 2.52 -15.15
CA GLU A 160 13.12 3.58 -14.85
C GLU A 160 12.72 3.58 -13.37
N ASP A 161 12.41 2.42 -12.81
CA ASP A 161 12.03 2.28 -11.41
C ASP A 161 13.15 2.74 -10.47
N LEU A 162 14.40 2.36 -10.74
CA LEU A 162 15.55 2.83 -9.96
C LEU A 162 15.78 4.34 -10.14
N TYR A 163 15.64 4.86 -11.36
CA TYR A 163 15.73 6.29 -11.63
C TYR A 163 14.73 7.10 -10.79
N ARG A 164 13.47 6.63 -10.70
CA ARG A 164 12.45 7.26 -9.87
C ARG A 164 12.79 7.19 -8.38
N GLU A 165 13.38 6.08 -7.92
CA GLU A 165 13.83 5.93 -6.53
C GLU A 165 14.99 6.86 -6.15
N ILE A 166 15.92 7.15 -7.06
CA ILE A 166 17.08 8.02 -6.75
C ILE A 166 16.83 9.50 -7.06
N THR A 167 15.68 9.84 -7.64
CA THR A 167 15.27 11.22 -7.94
C THR A 167 14.14 11.67 -7.02
N ASN A 168 13.87 12.98 -6.99
CA ASN A 168 12.74 13.56 -6.27
C ASN A 168 11.46 13.46 -7.09
N ASP A 169 11.09 12.25 -7.54
CA ASP A 169 9.80 12.02 -8.18
C ASP A 169 8.67 12.33 -7.18
N VAL A 170 7.69 13.13 -7.60
CA VAL A 170 6.53 13.54 -6.79
C VAL A 170 5.70 12.35 -6.32
N LYS A 171 5.79 11.21 -7.01
CA LYS A 171 5.10 9.96 -6.65
C LYS A 171 5.91 9.06 -5.71
N LYS A 172 7.14 9.43 -5.36
CA LYS A 172 7.99 8.66 -4.45
C LYS A 172 7.46 8.74 -3.03
N VAL A 173 7.14 7.59 -2.46
CA VAL A 173 6.76 7.47 -1.05
C VAL A 173 8.04 7.37 -0.23
N HIS A 174 8.18 8.21 0.78
CA HIS A 174 9.34 8.14 1.67
C HIS A 174 9.35 6.80 2.41
N TRP A 175 10.52 6.16 2.54
CA TRP A 175 10.61 4.82 3.17
C TRP A 175 10.15 4.78 4.63
N LYS A 176 10.19 5.92 5.33
CA LYS A 176 9.65 6.06 6.71
C LYS A 176 8.13 6.24 6.76
N SER A 177 7.47 6.31 5.61
CA SER A 177 6.02 6.44 5.55
C SER A 177 5.37 5.12 5.93
N VAL A 178 4.44 5.19 6.88
CA VAL A 178 3.51 4.09 7.19
C VAL A 178 2.20 4.22 6.39
N GLN A 179 2.15 5.13 5.42
CA GLN A 179 1.02 5.38 4.52
C GLN A 179 -0.33 5.42 5.27
N GLY A 180 -1.24 4.50 4.95
CA GLY A 180 -2.58 4.45 5.50
C GLY A 180 -2.70 4.17 6.99
N ASP A 181 -1.62 3.80 7.69
CA ASP A 181 -1.69 3.60 9.14
C ASP A 181 -2.08 4.89 9.89
N ILE A 182 -1.86 6.07 9.29
CA ILE A 182 -2.23 7.35 9.89
C ILE A 182 -3.75 7.49 10.12
N ASN A 183 -4.58 6.83 9.30
CA ASN A 183 -6.04 6.83 9.40
C ASN A 183 -6.62 5.54 10.02
N LEU A 184 -5.75 4.60 10.38
CA LEU A 184 -6.14 3.29 10.89
C LEU A 184 -6.78 3.40 12.28
N ASN A 185 -7.89 2.68 12.47
CA ASN A 185 -8.68 2.62 13.71
C ASN A 185 -9.21 3.97 14.23
N LYS A 186 -9.13 5.04 13.42
CA LYS A 186 -9.71 6.34 13.76
C LYS A 186 -11.22 6.30 13.52
N LYS A 187 -11.98 6.85 14.47
CA LYS A 187 -13.45 6.95 14.35
C LYS A 187 -13.79 8.10 13.41
N MET A 188 -14.57 7.80 12.40
CA MET A 188 -15.13 8.75 11.44
C MET A 188 -16.65 8.67 11.47
N LYS A 189 -17.31 9.71 10.96
CA LYS A 189 -18.77 9.77 10.89
C LYS A 189 -19.24 9.80 9.45
N MET A 190 -20.28 9.02 9.18
CA MET A 190 -21.04 9.12 7.93
C MET A 190 -22.51 9.38 8.27
N LYS A 191 -23.18 10.22 7.49
CA LYS A 191 -24.57 10.63 7.73
C LYS A 191 -25.44 10.14 6.58
N ILE A 192 -26.39 9.27 6.87
CA ILE A 192 -27.26 8.64 5.86
C ILE A 192 -28.70 9.05 6.15
N TYR A 193 -29.42 9.53 5.15
CA TYR A 193 -30.85 9.77 5.24
C TYR A 193 -31.63 8.45 5.20
N THR A 194 -32.65 8.34 6.04
CA THR A 194 -33.57 7.20 6.04
C THR A 194 -35.02 7.72 5.89
N ASN A 195 -35.79 7.24 4.91
CA ASN A 195 -37.20 7.68 4.80
C ASN A 195 -38.04 7.20 5.98
N ARG A 196 -37.71 6.03 6.54
CA ARG A 196 -38.37 5.47 7.73
C ARG A 196 -38.45 6.48 8.89
N TRP A 197 -37.39 7.25 9.11
CA TRP A 197 -37.31 8.23 10.19
C TRP A 197 -37.44 9.68 9.73
N GLY A 198 -37.28 9.95 8.43
CA GLY A 198 -37.40 11.28 7.84
C GLY A 198 -36.26 12.22 8.20
N HIS A 199 -35.12 11.69 8.67
CA HIS A 199 -33.94 12.48 9.02
C HIS A 199 -32.64 11.75 8.69
N HIS A 200 -31.51 12.43 8.92
CA HIS A 200 -30.19 11.84 8.80
C HIS A 200 -29.81 11.12 10.09
N ASP A 201 -29.35 9.88 9.94
CA ASP A 201 -28.78 9.04 10.97
C ASP A 201 -27.26 9.05 10.88
N VAL A 202 -26.59 9.00 12.05
CA VAL A 202 -25.13 9.06 12.14
C VAL A 202 -24.57 7.67 12.40
N TYR A 203 -23.80 7.16 11.44
CA TYR A 203 -23.08 5.90 11.54
C TYR A 203 -21.62 6.22 11.90
N THR A 204 -21.04 5.40 12.77
CA THR A 204 -19.60 5.46 13.08
C THR A 204 -18.87 4.44 12.23
N VAL A 205 -17.79 4.86 11.58
CA VAL A 205 -16.96 4.04 10.71
C VAL A 205 -15.51 4.07 11.21
N LYS A 206 -14.82 2.94 11.15
CA LYS A 206 -13.36 2.88 11.32
C LYS A 206 -12.76 2.05 10.20
N ARG A 207 -11.61 2.49 9.67
CA ARG A 207 -10.78 1.66 8.80
C ARG A 207 -9.91 0.74 9.65
N THR A 208 -9.82 -0.53 9.29
CA THR A 208 -8.92 -1.53 9.92
C THR A 208 -8.02 -2.15 8.86
N THR A 209 -7.10 -3.02 9.28
CA THR A 209 -6.22 -3.75 8.36
C THR A 209 -6.94 -4.80 7.52
N GLU A 210 -8.17 -5.17 7.90
CA GLU A 210 -8.97 -6.23 7.24
C GLU A 210 -10.16 -5.66 6.45
N GLY A 211 -10.44 -4.36 6.58
CA GLY A 211 -11.59 -3.71 5.96
C GLY A 211 -12.14 -2.56 6.81
N TRP A 212 -13.44 -2.59 7.03
CA TRP A 212 -14.18 -1.54 7.73
C TRP A 212 -14.83 -2.09 9.01
N VAL A 213 -15.07 -1.21 9.97
CA VAL A 213 -15.91 -1.48 11.14
C VAL A 213 -17.01 -0.45 11.18
N PHE A 214 -18.26 -0.90 11.14
CA PHE A 214 -19.44 -0.05 11.20
C PHE A 214 -20.18 -0.22 12.52
N SER A 215 -20.64 0.90 13.09
CA SER A 215 -21.53 0.93 14.24
C SER A 215 -22.70 1.89 14.03
N PHE A 216 -23.90 1.42 14.35
CA PHE A 216 -25.14 2.18 14.33
C PHE A 216 -26.20 1.54 15.24
N ASN A 217 -26.80 2.32 16.14
CA ASN A 217 -27.81 1.85 17.11
C ASN A 217 -27.38 0.55 17.83
N SER A 218 -28.13 -0.55 17.66
CA SER A 218 -27.83 -1.85 18.26
C SER A 218 -26.71 -2.62 17.56
N TYR A 219 -26.32 -2.22 16.34
CA TYR A 219 -25.19 -2.80 15.63
C TYR A 219 -23.90 -2.12 16.09
N GLN A 220 -23.08 -2.84 16.87
CA GLN A 220 -21.84 -2.31 17.41
C GLN A 220 -20.65 -3.10 16.87
N ASP A 221 -19.65 -2.36 16.37
CA ASP A 221 -18.37 -2.87 15.88
C ASP A 221 -18.50 -4.04 14.88
N ILE A 222 -19.41 -3.89 13.91
CA ILE A 222 -19.61 -4.88 12.85
C ILE A 222 -18.41 -4.87 11.90
N LYS A 223 -17.59 -5.92 11.98
CA LYS A 223 -16.41 -6.11 11.13
C LYS A 223 -16.80 -6.51 9.71
N CYS A 224 -16.32 -5.73 8.77
CA CYS A 224 -16.61 -5.88 7.36
C CYS A 224 -15.31 -5.97 6.55
N LYS A 225 -15.37 -6.67 5.42
CA LYS A 225 -14.36 -6.63 4.37
C LYS A 225 -14.27 -5.23 3.76
N VAL A 226 -13.28 -5.02 2.89
CA VAL A 226 -13.05 -3.74 2.18
C VAL A 226 -14.26 -3.25 1.39
N ASN A 227 -15.07 -4.17 0.87
CA ASN A 227 -16.30 -3.89 0.12
C ASN A 227 -17.54 -3.64 1.02
N GLY A 228 -17.41 -3.67 2.35
CA GLY A 228 -18.51 -3.44 3.30
C GLY A 228 -19.33 -4.67 3.69
N GLU A 229 -19.07 -5.85 3.11
CA GLU A 229 -19.73 -7.11 3.51
C GLU A 229 -19.16 -7.67 4.80
N SER A 230 -19.91 -8.52 5.52
CA SER A 230 -19.44 -9.09 6.78
C SER A 230 -18.16 -9.90 6.61
N LEU A 231 -17.20 -9.71 7.51
CA LEU A 231 -15.99 -10.53 7.58
C LEU A 231 -16.29 -11.96 8.07
N HIS A 232 -17.38 -12.15 8.81
CA HIS A 232 -17.75 -13.41 9.46
C HIS A 232 -18.98 -14.09 8.87
N SER A 233 -19.39 -13.77 7.64
CA SER A 233 -20.51 -14.48 7.00
C SER A 233 -20.13 -15.94 6.74
N ILE A 234 -20.78 -16.87 7.44
CA ILE A 234 -20.60 -18.33 7.28
C ILE A 234 -21.53 -18.86 6.17
N THR A 235 -22.52 -18.06 5.77
CA THR A 235 -23.45 -18.36 4.68
C THR A 235 -23.10 -17.53 3.44
N ASN A 236 -23.35 -18.08 2.25
CA ASN A 236 -23.29 -17.34 0.96
C ASN A 236 -24.43 -16.31 0.84
N GLU A 237 -24.95 -15.80 1.98
CA GLU A 237 -25.97 -14.77 1.99
C GLU A 237 -25.35 -13.47 1.52
N GLU A 238 -25.95 -12.90 0.48
CA GLU A 238 -25.69 -11.52 0.11
C GLU A 238 -26.25 -10.55 1.16
N ASP A 239 -25.76 -9.31 1.15
CA ASP A 239 -26.25 -8.25 2.04
C ASP A 239 -26.03 -8.51 3.54
N THR A 240 -24.77 -8.77 3.89
CA THR A 240 -24.29 -8.86 5.27
C THR A 240 -23.44 -7.64 5.65
N GLY A 241 -23.07 -7.49 6.92
CA GLY A 241 -22.20 -6.39 7.36
C GLY A 241 -22.91 -5.04 7.30
N PHE A 242 -22.29 -4.05 6.67
CA PHE A 242 -22.87 -2.71 6.50
C PHE A 242 -24.25 -2.75 5.82
N TYR A 243 -24.39 -3.61 4.81
CA TYR A 243 -25.61 -3.73 4.02
C TYR A 243 -26.79 -4.30 4.82
N ALA A 244 -26.52 -5.14 5.82
CA ALA A 244 -27.54 -5.62 6.74
C ALA A 244 -28.07 -4.48 7.64
N ILE A 245 -27.19 -3.54 8.04
CA ILE A 245 -27.57 -2.37 8.83
C ILE A 245 -28.47 -1.46 7.99
N LEU A 246 -28.10 -1.17 6.74
CA LEU A 246 -28.93 -0.35 5.84
C LEU A 246 -30.29 -1.02 5.55
N ARG A 247 -30.30 -2.34 5.35
CA ARG A 247 -31.52 -3.11 5.11
C ARG A 247 -32.46 -3.09 6.32
N HIS A 248 -31.94 -3.11 7.54
CA HIS A 248 -32.76 -2.99 8.75
C HIS A 248 -33.61 -1.70 8.76
N ASP A 249 -33.07 -0.61 8.19
CA ASP A 249 -33.78 0.66 8.04
C ASP A 249 -34.44 0.84 6.67
N SER A 250 -34.49 -0.24 5.88
CA SER A 250 -35.11 -0.29 4.53
C SER A 250 -34.52 0.71 3.52
N VAL A 251 -33.26 1.12 3.72
CA VAL A 251 -32.58 2.09 2.86
C VAL A 251 -32.32 1.49 1.47
N GLN A 252 -32.70 2.24 0.43
CA GLN A 252 -32.46 1.92 -0.98
C GLN A 252 -31.20 2.61 -1.50
N TYR A 253 -30.34 1.86 -2.18
CA TYR A 253 -29.06 2.35 -2.68
C TYR A 253 -28.53 1.48 -3.82
N PRO A 254 -27.60 1.98 -4.65
CA PRO A 254 -27.00 1.20 -5.72
C PRO A 254 -25.90 0.28 -5.16
N LYS A 255 -26.30 -0.92 -4.72
CA LYS A 255 -25.48 -1.90 -3.99
C LYS A 255 -24.08 -2.12 -4.57
N ASP A 256 -23.96 -2.48 -5.84
CA ASP A 256 -22.65 -2.75 -6.46
C ASP A 256 -21.78 -1.50 -6.58
N GLY A 257 -22.41 -0.35 -6.81
CA GLY A 257 -21.72 0.94 -6.81
C GLY A 257 -21.14 1.31 -5.44
N VAL A 258 -21.92 1.10 -4.37
CA VAL A 258 -21.47 1.35 -3.00
C VAL A 258 -20.36 0.38 -2.58
N ARG A 259 -20.47 -0.91 -2.94
CA ARG A 259 -19.41 -1.91 -2.73
C ARG A 259 -18.09 -1.47 -3.33
N HIS A 260 -18.12 -1.12 -4.62
CA HIS A 260 -16.94 -0.69 -5.34
C HIS A 260 -16.34 0.61 -4.75
N ALA A 261 -17.19 1.57 -4.37
CA ALA A 261 -16.76 2.83 -3.77
C ALA A 261 -16.07 2.61 -2.41
N LEU A 262 -16.60 1.73 -1.55
CA LEU A 262 -15.99 1.39 -0.26
C LEU A 262 -14.65 0.68 -0.43
N GLU A 263 -14.55 -0.25 -1.38
CA GLU A 263 -13.30 -0.96 -1.69
C GLU A 263 -12.23 -0.01 -2.21
N THR A 264 -12.57 0.79 -3.21
CA THR A 264 -11.65 1.78 -3.81
C THR A 264 -11.16 2.78 -2.77
N LEU A 265 -12.06 3.29 -1.93
CA LEU A 265 -11.70 4.22 -0.88
C LEU A 265 -10.80 3.57 0.19
N TRP A 266 -11.05 2.30 0.51
CA TRP A 266 -10.21 1.55 1.44
C TRP A 266 -8.79 1.42 0.87
N GLU A 267 -8.64 0.97 -0.37
CA GLU A 267 -7.34 0.79 -1.04
C GLU A 267 -6.56 2.11 -1.18
N GLU A 268 -7.25 3.19 -1.57
CA GLU A 268 -6.65 4.51 -1.65
C GLU A 268 -6.17 4.98 -0.28
N ALA A 269 -6.97 4.78 0.77
CA ALA A 269 -6.61 5.13 2.13
C ALA A 269 -5.48 4.27 2.71
N ASP A 270 -5.26 3.03 2.23
CA ASP A 270 -4.14 2.18 2.63
C ASP A 270 -2.81 2.59 2.00
N SER A 271 -2.88 2.92 0.71
CA SER A 271 -1.73 3.13 -0.16
C SER A 271 -1.21 4.57 -0.14
N THR A 272 -1.92 5.48 0.51
CA THR A 272 -1.57 6.90 0.58
C THR A 272 -1.51 7.40 2.02
N GLU A 273 -0.87 8.55 2.23
CA GLU A 273 -0.93 9.30 3.50
C GLU A 273 -2.22 10.13 3.60
N MET A 274 -3.37 9.49 3.34
CA MET A 274 -4.67 10.14 3.45
C MET A 274 -5.01 10.44 4.91
N SER A 275 -5.10 11.73 5.25
CA SER A 275 -5.55 12.18 6.58
C SER A 275 -6.94 11.66 6.93
N THR A 276 -7.24 11.57 8.22
CA THR A 276 -8.54 11.09 8.70
C THR A 276 -9.68 12.01 8.25
N GLU A 277 -9.42 13.32 8.17
CA GLU A 277 -10.39 14.33 7.76
C GLU A 277 -10.77 14.18 6.27
N VAL A 278 -9.78 13.92 5.42
CA VAL A 278 -10.02 13.66 3.99
C VAL A 278 -10.77 12.33 3.80
N LEU A 279 -10.40 11.29 4.55
CA LEU A 279 -11.07 10.00 4.51
C LEU A 279 -12.54 10.10 4.97
N GLU A 280 -12.81 10.81 6.06
CA GLU A 280 -14.16 11.07 6.55
C GLU A 280 -15.00 11.82 5.51
N LYS A 281 -14.41 12.83 4.84
CA LYS A 281 -15.08 13.56 3.77
C LYS A 281 -15.47 12.65 2.60
N LYS A 282 -14.55 11.79 2.13
CA LYS A 282 -14.85 10.83 1.05
C LYS A 282 -15.88 9.78 1.46
N LEU A 283 -15.83 9.29 2.71
CA LEU A 283 -16.89 8.43 3.26
C LEU A 283 -18.25 9.15 3.29
N HIS A 284 -18.26 10.44 3.60
CA HIS A 284 -19.48 11.24 3.57
C HIS A 284 -20.06 11.39 2.16
N GLU A 285 -19.22 11.48 1.12
CA GLU A 285 -19.68 11.50 -0.28
C GLU A 285 -20.43 10.21 -0.65
N ILE A 286 -19.96 9.04 -0.19
CA ILE A 286 -20.69 7.77 -0.33
C ILE A 286 -22.04 7.83 0.41
N ALA A 287 -22.06 8.39 1.62
CA ALA A 287 -23.27 8.52 2.42
C ALA A 287 -24.31 9.47 1.79
N VAL A 288 -23.86 10.56 1.18
CA VAL A 288 -24.69 11.48 0.39
C VAL A 288 -25.29 10.74 -0.81
N TRP A 289 -24.48 9.96 -1.54
CA TRP A 289 -24.97 9.19 -2.67
C TRP A 289 -26.08 8.20 -2.28
N ILE A 290 -25.86 7.42 -1.21
CA ILE A 290 -26.88 6.52 -0.64
C ILE A 290 -28.15 7.31 -0.31
N SER A 291 -28.01 8.45 0.38
CA SER A 291 -29.13 9.29 0.81
C SER A 291 -29.96 9.84 -0.35
N GLU A 292 -29.31 10.27 -1.43
CA GLU A 292 -30.01 10.84 -2.59
C GLU A 292 -30.75 9.77 -3.39
N VAL A 293 -30.19 8.55 -3.50
CA VAL A 293 -30.89 7.43 -4.11
C VAL A 293 -32.12 7.04 -3.28
N GLU A 294 -31.97 6.93 -1.96
CA GLU A 294 -33.08 6.64 -1.03
C GLU A 294 -34.22 7.68 -1.13
N LYS A 295 -33.90 8.97 -1.21
CA LYS A 295 -34.92 10.01 -1.42
C LYS A 295 -35.59 9.88 -2.80
N ALA A 296 -34.80 9.59 -3.83
CA ALA A 296 -35.29 9.51 -5.20
C ALA A 296 -36.22 8.31 -5.41
N THR A 297 -35.90 7.15 -4.85
CA THR A 297 -36.73 5.93 -4.96
C THR A 297 -38.13 6.16 -4.42
N HIS A 298 -38.26 6.88 -3.30
CA HIS A 298 -39.55 7.21 -2.71
C HIS A 298 -40.26 8.35 -3.45
N LYS A 299 -39.53 9.41 -3.81
CA LYS A 299 -40.11 10.59 -4.49
C LYS A 299 -40.69 10.25 -5.86
N TYR A 300 -40.03 9.40 -6.63
CA TYR A 300 -40.39 9.11 -8.02
C TYR A 300 -41.12 7.78 -8.20
N GLN A 301 -41.45 7.11 -7.10
CA GLN A 301 -42.27 5.91 -7.16
C GLN A 301 -43.65 6.22 -7.78
N PRO A 302 -44.13 5.40 -8.73
CA PRO A 302 -45.50 5.53 -9.22
C PRO A 302 -46.51 5.39 -8.08
N SER A 303 -47.47 6.30 -7.99
CA SER A 303 -48.43 6.37 -6.87
C SER A 303 -49.26 5.09 -6.67
N TRP A 304 -49.41 4.27 -7.71
CA TRP A 304 -50.13 3.00 -7.67
C TRP A 304 -49.27 1.82 -7.16
N CYS A 305 -47.94 1.99 -7.08
CA CYS A 305 -47.02 0.90 -6.75
C CYS A 305 -46.99 0.62 -5.24
N GLY A 306 -46.94 1.66 -4.40
CA GLY A 306 -47.03 1.53 -2.93
C GLY A 306 -46.06 0.51 -2.31
N TYR A 307 -44.91 0.29 -2.93
CA TYR A 307 -43.93 -0.74 -2.56
C TYR A 307 -43.03 -0.33 -1.40
N TYR A 308 -42.80 0.97 -1.20
CA TYR A 308 -41.92 1.50 -0.15
C TYR A 308 -42.71 2.10 1.01
#